data_AF-A0A7K4JPX8-F1
#
_entry.id   AF-A0A7K4JPX8-F1
#
_cell.length_a   1.000
_cell.length_b   1.000
_cell.length_c   1.000
_cell.angle_alpha   90.00
_cell.angle_beta   90.00
_cell.angle_gamma   90.00
#
_symmetry.space_group_name_H-M   'P 1'
#
loop_
_entity.id
_entity.type
_entity.pdbx_description
1 polymer ?
#
loop_
_entity_poly.entity_id
_entity_poly.type
_entity_poly.pdbx_seq_one_letter_code
_entity_poly.pdbx_strand_id
1 'polypeptide(L)'
;MTTAARPTFEPARGGRGKGEGDLSQLSKQYSSRDLPSHTKIKYRQATQDAPEEVRNRDFRRELEERERVAAREKNRDRPTREHTTSSSVSKKPRLDQIPAANLDADDPLTDEDDEDEDLEDSDDDDTAALLAELEKIKKERAEEQARK
;
A
#
# COMPACT_ATOMS: atom_id res chain seq x y z
N MET A 1 36.36 -32.96 -11.68
CA MET A 1 35.33 -32.02 -11.22
C MET A 1 34.32 -32.79 -10.37
N THR A 2 33.89 -32.26 -9.23
CA THR A 2 32.94 -32.95 -8.32
C THR A 2 31.50 -32.62 -8.69
N THR A 3 30.60 -33.60 -8.60
CA THR A 3 29.19 -33.52 -9.01
C THR A 3 28.24 -33.19 -7.85
N ALA A 4 28.78 -32.59 -6.77
CA ALA A 4 28.02 -32.35 -5.54
C ALA A 4 27.04 -31.18 -5.68
N ALA A 5 27.41 -30.14 -6.43
CA ALA A 5 26.50 -29.06 -6.79
C ALA A 5 25.55 -29.56 -7.88
N ARG A 6 24.29 -29.78 -7.52
CA ARG A 6 23.22 -30.20 -8.44
C ARG A 6 21.96 -29.36 -8.24
N PRO A 7 21.23 -29.00 -9.30
CA PRO A 7 19.96 -28.32 -9.18
C PRO A 7 18.89 -29.23 -8.56
N THR A 8 17.88 -28.62 -7.93
CA THR A 8 16.69 -29.32 -7.43
C THR A 8 15.60 -29.27 -8.51
N PHE A 9 15.32 -30.39 -9.16
CA PHE A 9 14.26 -30.49 -10.18
C PHE A 9 12.87 -30.74 -9.58
N GLU A 10 12.82 -31.32 -8.38
CA GLU A 10 11.58 -31.56 -7.64
C GLU A 10 11.70 -30.95 -6.24
N PRO A 11 10.72 -30.15 -5.78
CA PRO A 11 10.72 -29.57 -4.45
C PRO A 11 10.32 -30.59 -3.38
N ALA A 12 10.69 -30.33 -2.12
CA ALA A 12 10.22 -31.12 -0.99
C ALA A 12 8.69 -30.99 -0.83
N ARG A 13 8.01 -32.10 -0.55
CA ARG A 13 6.56 -32.14 -0.30
C ARG A 13 6.27 -31.99 1.20
N GLY A 14 5.29 -31.17 1.54
CA GLY A 14 4.70 -31.13 2.89
C GLY A 14 3.86 -32.37 3.21
N GLY A 15 3.46 -32.51 4.47
CA GLY A 15 2.63 -33.60 4.99
C GLY A 15 3.36 -34.61 5.89
N ARG A 16 4.64 -34.39 6.21
CA ARG A 16 5.48 -35.31 7.00
C ARG A 16 6.20 -34.62 8.17
N GLY A 17 6.06 -33.31 8.32
CA GLY A 17 6.77 -32.50 9.32
C GLY A 17 6.01 -32.22 10.62
N LYS A 18 6.60 -31.37 11.46
CA LYS A 18 5.98 -30.86 12.70
C LYS A 18 4.67 -30.14 12.39
N GLY A 19 3.58 -30.57 13.01
CA GLY A 19 2.24 -30.01 12.79
C GLY A 19 1.50 -30.58 11.57
N GLU A 20 2.11 -31.50 10.80
CA GLU A 20 1.50 -32.10 9.63
C GLU A 20 1.13 -33.56 9.93
N GLY A 21 -0.17 -33.84 10.10
CA GLY A 21 -0.67 -35.15 10.54
C GLY A 21 -0.80 -35.22 12.06
N ASP A 22 -0.10 -36.16 12.70
CA ASP A 22 -0.20 -36.44 14.14
C ASP A 22 0.58 -35.42 15.03
N LEU A 23 0.67 -34.16 14.60
CA LEU A 23 1.45 -33.09 15.26
C LEU A 23 2.87 -33.52 15.67
N SER A 24 3.54 -34.35 14.85
CA SER A 24 4.83 -34.95 15.18
C SER A 24 4.82 -35.69 16.52
N GLN A 25 3.83 -36.57 16.73
CA GLN A 25 3.66 -37.38 17.95
C GLN A 25 3.62 -36.52 19.22
N LEU A 26 2.89 -35.40 19.17
CA LEU A 26 2.74 -34.47 20.30
C LEU A 26 4.10 -34.06 20.92
N SER A 27 5.05 -33.70 20.05
CA SER A 27 6.35 -33.19 20.49
C SER A 27 6.17 -32.00 21.45
N LYS A 28 6.94 -32.01 22.55
CA LYS A 28 6.97 -30.91 23.54
C LYS A 28 7.83 -29.71 23.10
N GLN A 29 8.43 -29.78 21.91
CA GLN A 29 9.28 -28.73 21.38
C GLN A 29 8.43 -27.60 20.78
N TYR A 30 8.64 -26.38 21.26
CA TYR A 30 8.03 -25.16 20.71
C TYR A 30 9.11 -24.10 20.47
N SER A 31 8.89 -23.26 19.46
CA SER A 31 9.75 -22.12 19.15
C SER A 31 9.34 -20.90 19.98
N SER A 32 10.23 -19.91 20.13
CA SER A 32 9.88 -18.60 20.72
C SER A 32 8.76 -17.89 19.96
N ARG A 33 8.62 -18.17 18.66
CA ARG A 33 7.55 -17.65 17.79
C ARG A 33 6.19 -18.37 17.97
N ASP A 34 6.20 -19.57 18.55
CA ASP A 34 4.97 -20.34 18.80
C ASP A 34 4.30 -19.94 20.13
N LEU A 35 4.88 -19.01 20.89
CA LEU A 35 4.28 -18.51 22.13
C LEU A 35 3.00 -17.71 21.83
N PRO A 36 2.03 -17.66 22.77
CA PRO A 36 0.80 -16.93 22.59
C PRO A 36 1.03 -15.46 22.24
N SER A 37 0.65 -15.09 21.02
CA SER A 37 0.63 -13.71 20.51
C SER A 37 -0.60 -13.51 19.63
N HIS A 38 -1.17 -12.31 19.64
CA HIS A 38 -2.39 -11.96 18.90
C HIS A 38 -3.55 -12.97 19.09
N THR A 39 -3.84 -13.31 20.35
CA THR A 39 -4.89 -14.27 20.72
C THR A 39 -6.33 -13.78 20.49
N LYS A 40 -6.51 -12.54 20.01
CA LYS A 40 -7.81 -11.91 19.76
C LYS A 40 -7.88 -11.41 18.32
N ILE A 41 -8.79 -12.00 17.55
CA ILE A 41 -9.11 -11.58 16.18
C ILE A 41 -9.94 -10.29 16.24
N LYS A 42 -9.54 -9.28 15.46
CA LYS A 42 -10.31 -8.05 15.27
C LYS A 42 -11.34 -8.26 14.16
N TYR A 43 -12.55 -7.77 14.35
CA TYR A 43 -13.62 -7.81 13.35
C TYR A 43 -13.84 -6.41 12.76
N ARG A 44 -14.18 -6.37 11.47
CA ARG A 44 -14.58 -5.12 10.79
C ARG A 44 -15.84 -4.57 11.45
N GLN A 45 -15.79 -3.32 11.88
CA GLN A 45 -16.95 -2.59 12.36
C GLN A 45 -17.77 -2.06 11.17
N ALA A 46 -18.98 -1.57 11.42
CA ALA A 46 -19.90 -1.04 10.40
C ALA A 46 -19.15 -0.13 9.37
N THR A 47 -18.43 0.88 9.86
CA THR A 47 -17.69 1.85 9.02
C THR A 47 -16.39 1.35 8.38
N GLN A 48 -16.04 0.07 8.57
CA GLN A 48 -14.77 -0.53 8.11
C GLN A 48 -14.99 -1.62 7.05
N ASP A 49 -16.09 -1.50 6.29
CA ASP A 49 -16.58 -2.52 5.38
C ASP A 49 -17.00 -3.81 6.10
N ALA A 50 -17.94 -3.68 7.04
CA ALA A 50 -18.65 -4.83 7.56
C ALA A 50 -19.35 -5.59 6.41
N PRO A 51 -19.41 -6.94 6.47
CA PRO A 51 -19.94 -7.75 5.37
C PRO A 51 -21.39 -7.42 5.03
N GLU A 52 -22.19 -6.98 6.00
CA GLU A 52 -23.59 -6.57 5.79
C GLU A 52 -23.72 -5.31 4.94
N GLU A 53 -22.80 -4.35 5.06
CA GLU A 53 -22.81 -3.14 4.24
C GLU A 53 -22.34 -3.44 2.82
N VAL A 54 -21.24 -4.20 2.72
CA VAL A 54 -20.66 -4.63 1.44
C VAL A 54 -21.69 -5.41 0.62
N ARG A 55 -22.50 -6.26 1.26
CA ARG A 55 -23.53 -7.08 0.59
C ARG A 55 -24.62 -6.24 -0.08
N ASN A 56 -24.97 -5.09 0.49
CA ASN A 56 -26.04 -4.25 0.01
C ASN A 56 -25.57 -3.13 -0.93
N ARG A 57 -24.25 -3.00 -1.15
CA ARG A 57 -23.64 -1.92 -1.92
C ARG A 57 -23.59 -2.24 -3.41
N ASP A 58 -23.97 -1.27 -4.24
CA ASP A 58 -23.80 -1.35 -5.70
C ASP A 58 -22.45 -0.75 -6.11
N PHE A 59 -21.44 -1.61 -6.19
CA PHE A 59 -20.07 -1.23 -6.55
C PHE A 59 -19.93 -0.68 -7.97
N ARG A 60 -20.82 -1.07 -8.90
CA ARG A 60 -20.68 -0.64 -10.31
C ARG A 60 -20.93 0.85 -10.43
N ARG A 61 -22.01 1.32 -9.79
CA ARG A 61 -22.39 2.73 -9.80
C ARG A 61 -21.38 3.59 -9.05
N GLU A 62 -20.96 3.17 -7.86
CA GLU A 62 -19.99 3.93 -7.06
C GLU A 62 -18.63 4.03 -7.75
N LEU A 63 -18.17 2.96 -8.39
CA LEU A 63 -16.92 2.94 -9.14
C LEU A 63 -17.00 3.93 -10.31
N GLU A 64 -18.06 3.91 -11.10
CA GLU A 64 -18.22 4.84 -12.23
C GLU A 64 -18.26 6.31 -11.75
N GLU A 65 -18.93 6.58 -10.64
CA GLU A 65 -18.97 7.92 -10.05
C GLU A 65 -17.57 8.38 -9.61
N ARG A 66 -16.84 7.51 -8.90
CA ARG A 66 -15.48 7.80 -8.43
C ARG A 66 -14.50 7.97 -9.60
N GLU A 67 -14.63 7.16 -10.65
CA GLU A 67 -13.86 7.33 -11.88
C GLU A 67 -14.19 8.64 -12.58
N ARG A 68 -15.46 9.04 -12.65
CA ARG A 68 -15.88 10.33 -13.24
C ARG A 68 -15.28 11.50 -12.47
N VAL A 69 -15.28 11.44 -11.13
CA VAL A 69 -14.67 12.48 -10.29
C VAL A 69 -13.15 12.51 -10.48
N ALA A 70 -12.47 11.37 -10.43
CA ALA A 70 -11.02 11.28 -10.66
C ALA A 70 -10.63 11.76 -12.06
N ALA A 71 -11.41 11.42 -13.09
CA ALA A 71 -11.18 11.91 -14.45
C ALA A 71 -11.38 13.43 -14.56
N ARG A 72 -12.35 14.01 -13.85
CA ARG A 72 -12.56 15.46 -13.81
C ARG A 72 -11.42 16.17 -13.09
N GLU A 73 -10.95 15.62 -11.98
CA GLU A 73 -9.83 16.16 -11.21
C GLU A 73 -8.53 16.11 -12.02
N LYS A 74 -8.21 14.97 -12.64
CA LYS A 74 -7.12 14.83 -13.61
C LYS A 74 -7.18 15.83 -14.77
N ASN A 75 -8.37 16.14 -15.29
CA ASN A 75 -8.52 17.13 -16.37
C ASN A 75 -8.41 18.58 -15.87
N ARG A 76 -8.74 18.85 -14.61
CA ARG A 76 -8.58 20.17 -13.98
C ARG A 76 -7.11 20.46 -13.67
N ASP A 77 -6.34 19.43 -13.32
CA ASP A 77 -4.93 19.56 -12.94
C ASP A 77 -3.96 19.47 -14.13
N ARG A 78 -4.47 19.16 -15.33
CA ARG A 78 -3.70 19.25 -16.57
C ARG A 78 -3.83 20.66 -17.14
N PRO A 79 -2.82 21.55 -17.01
CA PRO A 79 -2.85 22.84 -17.67
C PRO A 79 -2.96 22.60 -19.18
N THR A 80 -3.82 23.37 -19.82
CA THR A 80 -4.05 23.40 -21.27
C THR A 80 -2.72 23.64 -21.99
N ARG A 81 -1.98 22.58 -22.31
CA ARG A 81 -0.87 22.67 -23.26
C ARG A 81 -1.50 22.86 -24.63
N GLU A 82 -1.51 24.11 -25.08
CA GLU A 82 -2.02 24.53 -26.38
C GLU A 82 -1.62 23.54 -27.48
N HIS A 83 -2.61 22.97 -28.16
CA HIS A 83 -2.39 22.35 -29.45
C HIS A 83 -2.66 23.39 -30.53
N THR A 84 -1.57 23.98 -31.02
CA THR A 84 -1.48 24.45 -32.39
C THR A 84 -1.59 23.24 -33.35
N THR A 85 -2.11 23.52 -34.53
CA THR A 85 -2.75 22.61 -35.50
C THR A 85 -1.84 21.58 -36.19
N SER A 86 -2.33 20.34 -36.40
CA SER A 86 -1.99 19.45 -37.55
C SER A 86 -2.84 18.17 -37.50
N SER A 87 -3.89 18.06 -38.32
CA SER A 87 -3.92 17.41 -39.65
C SER A 87 -4.05 15.87 -39.63
N SER A 88 -5.26 15.39 -39.93
CA SER A 88 -5.60 14.26 -40.82
C SER A 88 -4.58 13.11 -40.99
N VAL A 89 -4.84 11.94 -40.39
CA VAL A 89 -4.63 10.63 -41.04
C VAL A 89 -5.68 9.63 -40.54
N SER A 90 -6.56 9.25 -41.46
CA SER A 90 -7.40 8.07 -41.40
C SER A 90 -6.52 6.80 -41.33
N LYS A 91 -6.76 5.93 -40.34
CA LYS A 91 -6.80 4.45 -40.45
C LYS A 91 -6.66 3.83 -39.06
N LYS A 92 -7.72 3.15 -38.61
CA LYS A 92 -7.63 2.11 -37.57
C LYS A 92 -6.60 1.06 -38.03
N PRO A 93 -5.91 0.38 -37.10
CA PRO A 93 -6.45 -0.91 -36.74
C PRO A 93 -6.63 -1.07 -35.23
N ARG A 94 -7.63 -1.88 -34.89
CA ARG A 94 -8.01 -2.33 -33.56
C ARG A 94 -6.81 -2.99 -32.88
N LEU A 95 -6.41 -2.50 -31.70
CA LEU A 95 -5.52 -3.23 -30.78
C LEU A 95 -6.39 -4.01 -29.78
N ASP A 96 -7.27 -4.87 -30.30
CA ASP A 96 -7.89 -5.96 -29.54
C ASP A 96 -6.98 -7.20 -29.67
N GLN A 97 -5.82 -7.20 -29.00
CA GLN A 97 -5.02 -8.39 -28.66
C GLN A 97 -3.74 -7.95 -27.95
N ILE A 98 -3.73 -8.02 -26.62
CA ILE A 98 -2.49 -8.22 -25.88
C ILE A 98 -2.38 -9.74 -25.70
N PRO A 99 -1.56 -10.47 -26.48
CA PRO A 99 -1.27 -11.84 -26.14
C PRO A 99 -0.47 -11.82 -24.83
N ALA A 100 -1.06 -12.36 -23.77
CA ALA A 100 -0.37 -12.66 -22.53
C ALA A 100 0.72 -13.71 -22.81
N ALA A 101 1.93 -13.27 -23.10
CA ALA A 101 3.14 -14.08 -23.03
C ALA A 101 4.37 -13.18 -23.10
N ASN A 102 5.21 -13.25 -22.07
CA ASN A 102 6.57 -12.69 -21.94
C ASN A 102 6.69 -11.28 -21.35
N LEU A 103 6.04 -11.04 -20.19
CA LEU A 103 6.70 -10.18 -19.19
C LEU A 103 7.76 -11.03 -18.49
N ASP A 104 9.00 -10.64 -18.69
CA ASP A 104 10.20 -11.19 -18.06
C ASP A 104 10.07 -11.16 -16.53
N ALA A 105 10.37 -12.28 -15.88
CA ALA A 105 9.99 -12.56 -14.50
C ALA A 105 11.19 -12.93 -13.62
N ASP A 106 12.38 -12.41 -13.91
CA ASP A 106 13.57 -12.53 -13.04
C ASP A 106 14.59 -11.40 -13.30
N ASP A 107 14.20 -10.13 -13.10
CA ASP A 107 15.19 -9.04 -12.96
C ASP A 107 15.53 -8.87 -11.46
N PRO A 108 16.74 -9.26 -11.01
CA PRO A 108 17.15 -9.06 -9.64
C PRO A 108 17.44 -7.57 -9.41
N LEU A 109 16.56 -6.89 -8.68
CA LEU A 109 16.92 -5.67 -7.97
C LEU A 109 17.86 -6.05 -6.82
N THR A 110 19.11 -6.37 -7.14
CA THR A 110 20.21 -6.43 -6.17
C THR A 110 20.59 -5.00 -5.79
N ASP A 111 20.18 -4.67 -4.58
CA ASP A 111 20.95 -4.09 -3.48
C ASP A 111 21.81 -2.84 -3.71
N GLU A 112 21.44 -1.84 -2.91
CA GLU A 112 22.32 -0.94 -2.17
C GLU A 112 23.11 0.10 -2.97
N ASP A 113 22.54 1.30 -3.04
CA ASP A 113 23.32 2.49 -2.73
C ASP A 113 22.57 3.26 -1.63
N ASP A 114 23.27 3.43 -0.51
CA ASP A 114 22.96 4.32 0.60
C ASP A 114 22.67 5.74 0.09
N GLU A 115 21.47 6.25 0.30
CA GLU A 115 21.25 7.69 0.39
C GLU A 115 20.88 8.01 1.83
N ASP A 116 21.89 8.55 2.50
CA ASP A 116 21.90 9.06 3.87
C ASP A 116 20.63 9.84 4.23
N GLU A 117 20.24 9.67 5.48
CA GLU A 117 19.35 10.55 6.22
C GLU A 117 19.80 12.01 6.06
N ASP A 118 19.00 12.83 5.38
CA ASP A 118 18.84 14.27 5.61
C ASP A 118 17.57 14.76 4.90
N LEU A 119 16.39 14.40 5.44
CA LEU A 119 15.16 15.14 5.15
C LEU A 119 15.18 16.43 5.98
N GLU A 120 16.07 17.35 5.62
CA GLU A 120 15.96 18.75 5.98
C GLU A 120 14.75 19.36 5.25
N ASP A 121 13.73 19.61 6.05
CA ASP A 121 12.97 20.86 6.08
C ASP A 121 12.33 21.36 4.76
N SER A 122 11.06 21.00 4.56
CA SER A 122 10.20 21.66 3.58
C SER A 122 8.74 21.76 4.05
N ASP A 123 8.50 21.91 5.36
CA ASP A 123 7.18 22.24 5.95
C ASP A 123 7.32 23.10 7.26
N ASP A 124 8.39 23.91 7.39
CA ASP A 124 8.61 24.79 8.56
C ASP A 124 7.49 25.84 8.74
N ASP A 125 6.85 26.29 7.66
CA ASP A 125 5.84 27.36 7.73
C ASP A 125 4.56 26.94 8.49
N ASP A 126 4.07 25.72 8.27
CA ASP A 126 2.85 25.23 8.91
C ASP A 126 3.10 24.84 10.38
N THR A 127 4.30 24.35 10.71
CA THR A 127 4.67 24.01 12.09
C THR A 127 5.00 25.25 12.93
N ALA A 128 5.66 26.25 12.35
CA ALA A 128 5.93 27.54 12.97
C ALA A 128 4.63 28.31 13.27
N ALA A 129 3.66 28.28 12.35
CA ALA A 129 2.34 28.88 12.55
C ALA A 129 1.61 28.24 13.75
N LEU A 130 1.65 26.90 13.86
CA LEU A 130 1.00 26.16 14.95
C LEU A 130 1.63 26.48 16.32
N LEU A 131 2.96 26.59 16.41
CA LEU A 131 3.65 26.91 17.66
C LEU A 131 3.37 28.34 18.12
N ALA A 132 3.32 29.31 17.19
CA ALA A 132 2.98 30.70 17.50
C ALA A 132 1.55 30.86 18.04
N GLU A 133 0.59 30.10 17.50
CA GLU A 133 -0.79 30.10 17.99
C GLU A 133 -0.89 29.51 19.41
N LEU A 134 -0.16 28.43 19.69
CA LEU A 134 -0.11 27.84 21.03
C LEU A 134 0.51 28.78 22.07
N GLU A 135 1.55 29.52 21.70
CA GLU A 135 2.16 30.53 22.58
C GLU A 135 1.20 31.68 22.87
N LYS A 136 0.45 32.14 21.86
CA LYS A 136 -0.59 33.17 22.03
C LYS A 136 -1.68 32.70 22.99
N ILE A 137 -2.18 31.46 22.83
CA ILE A 137 -3.19 30.86 23.72
C ILE A 137 -2.63 30.71 25.15
N LYS A 138 -1.37 30.25 25.31
CA LYS A 138 -0.74 30.11 26.62
C LYS A 138 -0.60 31.45 27.33
N LYS A 139 -0.20 32.51 26.60
CA LYS A 139 -0.06 33.86 27.15
C LYS A 139 -1.41 34.43 27.57
N GLU A 140 -2.43 34.32 26.72
CA GLU A 140 -3.79 34.76 27.04
C GLU A 140 -4.35 34.04 28.28
N ARG A 141 -4.13 32.73 28.39
CA ARG A 141 -4.56 31.95 29.57
C ARG A 141 -3.84 32.34 30.84
N ALA A 142 -2.54 32.63 30.77
CA ALA A 142 -1.76 33.06 31.93
C ALA A 142 -2.21 34.45 32.41
N GLU A 143 -2.51 35.37 31.48
CA GLU A 143 -3.05 36.69 31.80
C GLU A 143 -4.48 36.59 32.38
N GLU A 144 -5.33 35.71 31.86
CA GLU A 144 -6.67 35.46 32.41
C GLU A 144 -6.59 34.84 33.81
N GLN A 145 -5.66 33.88 34.05
CA GLN A 145 -5.43 33.30 35.37
C GLN A 145 -4.85 34.30 36.37
N ALA A 146 -4.01 35.24 35.95
CA ALA A 146 -3.49 36.29 36.82
C ALA A 146 -4.52 37.40 37.09
N ARG A 147 -5.49 37.58 36.19
CA ARG A 147 -6.60 38.53 36.34
C ARG A 147 -7.75 37.98 37.18
N LYS A 148 -7.79 36.66 37.40
CA LYS A 148 -8.77 35.96 38.24
C LYS A 148 -8.26 35.76 39.66
#